data_AF-A0A3D0N2U0-F1
#
_entry.id   AF-A0A3D0N2U0-F1
#
_cell.length_a   1.000
_cell.length_b   1.000
_cell.length_c   1.000
_cell.angle_alpha   90.00
_cell.angle_beta   90.00
_cell.angle_gamma   90.00
#
_symmetry.space_group_name_H-M   'P 1'
#
loop_
_entity.id
_entity.type
_entity.pdbx_description
1 polymer ?
#
loop_
_entity_poly.entity_id
_entity_poly.type
_entity_poly.pdbx_seq_one_letter_code
_entity_poly.pdbx_strand_id
1 'polypeptide(L)'
;MNYEEVIAKKDAEIAYLKAEIAQLRKLVFGSKRERFVKHPQDVRQLSLFGEEDFSVAAEEPEEKKETITYDRRKPSKPHPGRNEIPTHFPVEKIEIEPDVDTKGMVRVGEEITRIVKYTPSAFVILEIIRPKYAPEGKEGSFVIGELPPRALPKSIASESLLTYLLV
;
A
#
# COMPACT_ATOMS: atom_id res chain seq x y z
N MET A 1 3.93 74.84 -0.44
CA MET A 1 3.64 73.44 -0.82
C MET A 1 4.39 72.55 0.16
N ASN A 2 3.73 71.60 0.80
CA ASN A 2 4.35 70.77 1.83
C ASN A 2 5.04 69.57 1.16
N TYR A 3 6.28 69.78 0.71
CA TYR A 3 7.03 68.80 -0.09
C TYR A 3 7.23 67.46 0.64
N GLU A 4 7.33 67.48 1.97
CA GLU A 4 7.46 66.28 2.79
C GLU A 4 6.23 65.37 2.74
N GLU A 5 5.02 65.94 2.75
CA GLU A 5 3.78 65.16 2.63
C GLU A 5 3.64 64.50 1.26
N VAL A 6 4.11 65.19 0.21
CA VAL A 6 4.10 64.66 -1.16
C VAL A 6 5.08 63.50 -1.31
N ILE A 7 6.27 63.63 -0.71
CA ILE A 7 7.29 62.56 -0.69
C ILE A 7 6.76 61.35 0.08
N ALA A 8 6.19 61.55 1.26
CA ALA A 8 5.63 60.47 2.07
C ALA A 8 4.50 59.71 1.35
N LYS A 9 3.62 60.42 0.63
CA LYS A 9 2.58 59.79 -0.19
C LYS A 9 3.16 58.97 -1.34
N LYS A 10 4.21 59.48 -2.00
CA LYS A 10 4.88 58.79 -3.10
C LYS A 10 5.64 57.56 -2.63
N ASP A 11 6.29 57.61 -1.47
CA ASP A 11 6.98 56.46 -0.90
C ASP A 11 6.00 55.35 -0.50
N ALA A 12 4.85 55.72 0.07
CA ALA A 12 3.78 54.76 0.37
C ALA A 12 3.23 54.10 -0.91
N GLU A 13 3.02 54.88 -1.97
CA GLU A 13 2.56 54.38 -3.27
C GLU A 13 3.60 53.45 -3.93
N ILE A 14 4.89 53.80 -3.85
CA ILE A 14 5.99 52.97 -4.34
C ILE A 14 6.09 51.65 -3.57
N ALA A 15 5.93 51.68 -2.25
CA ALA A 15 5.96 50.48 -1.42
C ALA A 15 4.80 49.53 -1.77
N TYR A 16 3.59 50.08 -1.94
CA TYR A 16 2.41 49.34 -2.36
C TYR A 16 2.62 48.67 -3.73
N LEU A 17 3.04 49.43 -4.74
CA LEU A 17 3.27 48.91 -6.10
C LEU A 17 4.36 47.85 -6.14
N LYS A 18 5.43 48.00 -5.34
CA LYS A 18 6.49 46.99 -5.23
C LYS A 18 5.98 45.68 -4.64
N ALA A 19 5.11 45.74 -3.63
CA ALA A 19 4.51 44.55 -3.03
C ALA A 19 3.59 43.82 -4.03
N GLU A 20 2.77 44.56 -4.77
CA GLU A 20 1.88 44.01 -5.79
C GLU A 20 2.65 43.33 -6.94
N ILE A 21 3.72 43.97 -7.43
CA ILE A 21 4.61 43.36 -8.44
C ILE A 21 5.26 42.09 -7.91
N ALA A 22 5.69 42.06 -6.65
CA ALA A 22 6.28 40.86 -6.05
C ALA A 22 5.26 39.70 -5.96
N GLN A 23 4.01 40.00 -5.63
CA GLN A 23 2.91 39.03 -5.59
C GLN A 23 2.60 38.47 -6.98
N LEU A 24 2.48 39.33 -7.99
CA LEU A 24 2.24 38.90 -9.38
C LEU A 24 3.40 38.05 -9.90
N ARG A 25 4.64 38.44 -9.64
CA ARG A 25 5.82 37.63 -10.01
C ARG A 25 5.81 36.27 -9.34
N LYS A 26 5.39 36.17 -8.06
CA LYS A 26 5.24 34.89 -7.37
C LYS A 26 4.12 34.03 -7.97
N LEU A 27 3.04 34.62 -8.47
CA LEU A 27 1.95 33.86 -9.13
C LEU A 27 2.35 33.36 -10.53
N VAL A 28 3.07 34.18 -11.30
CA VAL A 28 3.49 33.85 -12.67
C VAL A 28 4.69 32.90 -12.68
N PHE A 29 5.71 33.19 -11.88
CA PHE A 29 7.00 32.49 -11.86
C PHE A 29 7.22 31.63 -10.62
N GLY A 30 6.28 31.61 -9.69
CA GLY A 30 6.35 30.71 -8.54
C GLY A 30 6.31 29.26 -8.98
N SER A 31 6.93 28.41 -8.16
CA SER A 31 6.87 26.95 -8.28
C SER A 31 5.41 26.49 -8.32
N LYS A 32 4.88 26.25 -9.53
CA LYS A 32 3.64 25.51 -9.73
C LYS A 32 3.94 24.06 -9.39
N ARG A 33 3.76 23.69 -8.11
CA ARG A 33 3.90 22.30 -7.64
C ARG A 33 2.82 21.38 -8.24
N GLU A 34 1.82 21.95 -8.88
CA GLU A 34 0.81 21.25 -9.67
C GLU A 34 1.07 21.48 -11.16
N ARG A 35 2.17 20.92 -11.67
CA ARG A 35 2.23 20.64 -13.10
C ARG A 35 1.30 19.46 -13.33
N PHE A 36 0.04 19.72 -13.66
CA PHE A 36 -0.84 18.69 -14.20
C PHE A 36 -0.27 18.27 -15.56
N VAL A 37 0.60 17.27 -15.52
CA VAL A 37 0.98 16.54 -16.70
C VAL A 37 -0.21 15.65 -17.00
N LYS A 38 -0.99 15.97 -18.03
CA LYS A 38 -1.86 14.99 -18.67
C LYS A 38 -0.93 13.88 -19.14
N HIS A 39 -0.76 12.85 -18.31
CA HIS A 39 -0.26 11.59 -18.82
C HIS A 39 -1.22 11.19 -19.95
N PRO A 40 -0.73 10.78 -21.13
CA PRO A 40 -1.59 10.06 -22.06
C PRO A 40 -2.24 8.97 -21.22
N GLN A 41 -3.57 8.96 -21.21
CA GLN A 41 -4.38 8.16 -20.31
C GLN A 41 -3.74 6.78 -20.17
N ASP A 42 -3.26 6.44 -18.97
CA ASP A 42 -2.82 5.09 -18.70
C ASP A 42 -4.00 4.20 -19.07
N VAL A 43 -3.83 3.34 -20.07
CA VAL A 43 -4.88 2.44 -20.59
C VAL A 43 -5.45 1.53 -19.48
N ARG A 44 -4.81 1.50 -18.31
CA ARG A 44 -5.18 0.75 -17.10
C ARG A 44 -5.96 1.57 -16.05
N GLN A 45 -6.11 2.88 -16.23
CA GLN A 45 -6.88 3.71 -15.31
C GLN A 45 -8.30 3.91 -15.89
N LEU A 46 -9.27 3.19 -15.33
CA LEU A 46 -10.68 3.37 -15.68
C LEU A 46 -11.14 4.78 -15.31
N SER A 47 -11.85 5.45 -16.22
CA SER A 47 -12.50 6.75 -15.96
C SER A 47 -13.41 6.63 -14.75
N LEU A 48 -13.21 7.48 -13.75
CA LEU A 48 -14.01 7.51 -12.53
C LEU A 48 -15.49 7.85 -12.80
N PHE A 49 -15.75 8.49 -13.94
CA PHE A 49 -17.08 8.74 -14.49
C PHE A 49 -17.14 7.94 -15.79
N GLY A 50 -17.51 6.67 -15.65
CA GLY A 50 -17.62 5.75 -16.78
C GLY A 50 -18.77 6.16 -17.68
N GLU A 51 -18.45 6.44 -18.93
CA GLU A 51 -19.19 6.14 -20.16
C GLU A 51 -18.46 6.88 -21.29
N GLU A 52 -17.79 6.13 -22.17
CA GLU A 52 -17.97 6.25 -23.62
C GLU A 52 -16.98 5.31 -24.35
N ASP A 53 -17.57 4.36 -25.06
CA ASP A 53 -16.94 3.49 -26.04
C ASP A 53 -16.31 4.33 -27.15
N PHE A 54 -14.97 4.32 -27.23
CA PHE A 54 -14.26 4.68 -28.45
C PHE A 54 -13.41 3.50 -28.89
N SER A 55 -14.03 2.62 -29.68
CA SER A 55 -13.32 1.71 -30.57
C SER A 55 -12.62 2.53 -31.65
N VAL A 56 -11.46 3.09 -31.33
CA VAL A 56 -10.50 3.56 -32.33
C VAL A 56 -9.40 2.52 -32.36
N ALA A 57 -9.45 1.67 -33.39
CA ALA A 57 -8.32 0.86 -33.80
C ALA A 57 -7.22 1.81 -34.28
N ALA A 58 -6.43 2.32 -33.34
CA ALA A 58 -5.18 2.98 -33.61
C ALA A 58 -4.12 1.89 -33.68
N GLU A 59 -3.55 1.69 -34.86
CA GLU A 59 -2.29 0.94 -35.02
C GLU A 59 -1.23 1.65 -34.16
N GLU A 60 -0.89 1.06 -33.02
CA GLU A 60 0.18 1.55 -32.16
C GLU A 60 1.50 1.46 -32.96
N PRO A 61 2.25 2.57 -33.13
CA PRO A 61 3.57 2.49 -33.72
C PRO A 61 4.44 1.63 -32.81
N GLU A 62 5.18 0.68 -33.40
CA GLU A 62 6.10 -0.21 -32.66
C GLU A 62 6.96 0.61 -31.68
N GLU A 63 6.60 0.52 -30.39
CA GLU A 63 7.31 1.23 -29.34
C GLU A 63 8.76 0.72 -29.32
N LYS A 64 9.69 1.59 -29.71
CA LYS A 64 11.13 1.32 -29.58
C LYS A 64 11.46 1.19 -28.10
N LYS A 65 11.51 -0.05 -27.62
CA LYS A 65 11.89 -0.38 -26.24
C LYS A 65 13.38 -0.13 -26.06
N GLU A 66 13.73 0.95 -25.38
CA GLU A 66 15.09 1.22 -24.95
C GLU A 66 15.34 0.52 -23.60
N THR A 67 16.40 -0.30 -23.53
CA THR A 67 16.79 -0.95 -22.28
C THR A 67 17.68 0.00 -21.48
N ILE A 68 17.17 0.53 -20.38
CA ILE A 68 17.94 1.38 -19.48
C ILE A 68 18.71 0.50 -18.48
N THR A 69 20.03 0.43 -18.64
CA THR A 69 20.95 -0.15 -17.64
C THR A 69 21.42 0.94 -16.69
N TYR A 70 21.19 0.76 -15.38
CA TYR A 70 21.68 1.66 -14.35
C TYR A 70 22.22 0.89 -13.14
N ASP A 71 23.27 1.43 -12.53
CA ASP A 71 23.87 0.87 -11.32
C ASP A 71 23.15 1.39 -10.08
N ARG A 72 22.52 0.48 -9.33
CA ARG A 72 21.90 0.79 -8.04
C ARG A 72 22.82 0.34 -6.90
N ARG A 73 23.13 1.25 -5.98
CA ARG A 73 23.67 0.87 -4.67
C ARG A 73 22.59 0.12 -3.89
N LYS A 74 22.76 -1.20 -3.76
CA LYS A 74 21.91 -2.00 -2.86
C LYS A 74 22.24 -1.62 -1.42
N PRO A 75 21.23 -1.46 -0.53
CA PRO A 75 21.50 -1.28 0.88
C PRO A 75 22.33 -2.45 1.39
N SER A 76 23.45 -2.14 2.06
CA SER A 76 24.40 -3.15 2.56
C SER A 76 23.80 -4.04 3.66
N LYS A 77 22.67 -3.65 4.25
CA LYS A 77 22.00 -4.41 5.31
C LYS A 77 20.68 -4.94 4.77
N PRO A 78 20.39 -6.24 4.95
CA PRO A 78 19.05 -6.77 4.70
C PRO A 78 18.06 -6.04 5.61
N HIS A 79 16.84 -5.82 5.12
CA HIS A 79 15.77 -5.25 5.94
C HIS A 79 15.58 -6.14 7.17
N PRO A 80 15.46 -5.60 8.40
CA PRO A 80 15.30 -6.38 9.64
C PRO A 80 14.02 -7.24 9.73
N GLY A 81 13.30 -7.43 8.62
CA GLY A 81 12.09 -8.23 8.57
C GLY A 81 10.99 -7.68 9.46
N ARG A 82 10.13 -8.58 9.92
CA ARG A 82 9.07 -8.31 10.90
C ARG A 82 9.60 -8.60 12.29
N ASN A 83 9.18 -7.81 13.27
CA ASN A 83 9.42 -8.14 14.66
C ASN A 83 8.73 -9.47 14.99
N GLU A 84 9.44 -10.32 15.72
CA GLU A 84 8.89 -11.57 16.21
C GLU A 84 7.80 -11.32 17.24
N ILE A 85 6.82 -12.22 17.28
CA ILE A 85 5.75 -12.16 18.28
C ILE A 85 6.37 -12.55 19.63
N PRO A 86 6.12 -11.79 20.71
CA PRO A 86 6.67 -12.12 22.03
C PRO A 86 6.23 -13.52 22.50
N THR A 87 7.19 -14.31 22.97
CA THR A 87 6.98 -15.73 23.34
C THR A 87 6.23 -15.94 24.66
N HIS A 88 6.05 -14.89 25.46
CA HIS A 88 5.39 -14.97 26.77
C HIS A 88 3.86 -14.90 26.70
N PHE A 89 3.29 -14.66 25.52
CA PHE A 89 1.84 -14.66 25.35
C PHE A 89 1.30 -16.09 25.38
N PRO A 90 0.14 -16.34 26.03
CA PRO A 90 -0.55 -17.62 25.95
C PRO A 90 -0.85 -18.00 24.50
N VAL A 91 -0.82 -19.30 24.19
CA VAL A 91 -0.99 -19.83 22.84
C VAL A 91 -2.28 -20.65 22.74
N GLU A 92 -3.18 -20.26 21.84
CA GLU A 92 -4.39 -20.99 21.44
C GLU A 92 -4.16 -21.63 20.06
N LYS A 93 -4.41 -22.93 19.92
CA LYS A 93 -4.24 -23.66 18.66
C LYS A 93 -5.60 -24.02 18.06
N ILE A 94 -5.76 -23.76 16.77
CA ILE A 94 -6.95 -24.11 15.99
C ILE A 94 -6.48 -24.88 14.75
N GLU A 95 -6.89 -26.14 14.66
CA GLU A 95 -6.65 -26.96 13.47
C GLU A 95 -7.80 -26.78 12.48
N ILE A 96 -7.48 -26.51 11.21
CA ILE A 96 -8.46 -26.40 10.12
C ILE A 96 -8.14 -27.49 9.09
N GLU A 97 -9.05 -28.46 9.00
CA GLU A 97 -9.00 -29.52 8.00
C GLU A 97 -9.51 -29.03 6.64
N PRO A 98 -9.06 -29.63 5.52
CA PRO A 98 -9.61 -29.34 4.20
C PRO A 98 -11.04 -29.88 4.05
N ASP A 99 -11.86 -29.19 3.27
CA ASP A 99 -13.25 -29.59 2.97
C ASP A 99 -13.37 -30.83 2.06
N VAL A 100 -12.25 -31.42 1.66
CA VAL A 100 -12.18 -32.59 0.76
C VAL A 100 -12.00 -33.86 1.58
N ASP A 101 -12.62 -34.96 1.16
CA ASP A 101 -12.41 -36.26 1.82
C ASP A 101 -10.93 -36.69 1.73
N THR A 102 -10.26 -36.74 2.87
CA THR A 102 -8.83 -37.06 3.02
C THR A 102 -8.57 -38.55 3.25
N LYS A 103 -9.59 -39.40 3.17
CA LYS A 103 -9.43 -40.86 3.33
C LYS A 103 -8.44 -41.42 2.28
N GLY A 104 -7.33 -41.96 2.77
CA GLY A 104 -6.25 -42.50 1.93
C GLY A 104 -5.16 -41.50 1.54
N MET A 105 -5.14 -40.31 2.15
CA MET A 105 -4.06 -39.33 2.01
C MET A 105 -3.16 -39.31 3.24
N VAL A 106 -1.87 -39.03 3.03
CA VAL A 106 -0.87 -38.94 4.11
C VAL A 106 -0.66 -37.47 4.49
N ARG A 107 -0.58 -37.17 5.79
CA ARG A 107 -0.18 -35.85 6.31
C ARG A 107 1.32 -35.65 6.06
N VAL A 108 1.67 -34.80 5.08
CA VAL A 108 3.06 -34.54 4.66
C VAL A 108 3.68 -33.38 5.44
N GLY A 109 2.88 -32.44 5.92
CA GLY A 109 3.35 -31.28 6.67
C GLY A 109 2.20 -30.39 7.12
N GLU A 110 2.51 -29.21 7.66
CA GLU A 110 1.53 -28.28 8.21
C GLU A 110 1.89 -26.84 7.86
N GLU A 111 0.88 -26.02 7.60
CA GLU A 111 1.01 -24.57 7.47
C GLU A 111 0.50 -23.90 8.75
N ILE A 112 1.41 -23.26 9.49
CA ILE A 112 1.08 -22.57 10.74
C ILE A 112 1.02 -21.06 10.49
N THR A 113 -0.14 -20.46 10.75
CA THR A 113 -0.34 -19.01 10.72
C THR A 113 -0.52 -18.50 12.14
N ARG A 114 0.35 -17.57 12.58
CA ARG A 114 0.29 -16.96 13.92
C ARG A 114 -0.32 -15.57 13.88
N ILE A 115 -1.29 -15.32 14.76
CA ILE A 115 -2.00 -14.05 14.87
C ILE A 115 -2.14 -13.68 16.35
N VAL A 116 -2.09 -12.40 16.68
CA VAL A 116 -2.32 -11.89 18.03
C VAL A 116 -3.80 -11.51 18.19
N LYS A 117 -4.45 -12.21 19.09
CA LYS A 117 -5.83 -12.02 19.56
C LYS A 117 -5.84 -11.19 20.83
N TYR A 118 -6.76 -10.25 20.91
CA TYR A 118 -7.02 -9.52 22.15
C TYR A 118 -8.19 -10.18 22.87
N THR A 119 -7.99 -10.44 24.15
CA THR A 119 -9.06 -10.75 25.10
C THR A 119 -9.01 -9.70 26.21
N PRO A 120 -10.14 -9.37 26.87
CA PRO A 120 -10.14 -8.37 27.95
C PRO A 120 -9.10 -8.62 29.04
N SER A 121 -8.68 -9.87 29.23
CA SER A 121 -7.70 -10.27 30.23
C SER A 121 -6.25 -10.29 29.74
N ALA A 122 -5.99 -10.54 28.45
CA ALA A 122 -4.64 -10.72 27.91
C ALA A 122 -4.56 -10.70 26.37
N PHE A 123 -3.35 -10.52 25.85
CA PHE A 123 -3.02 -10.84 24.46
C PHE A 123 -2.70 -12.33 24.32
N VAL A 124 -3.24 -12.97 23.29
CA VAL A 124 -3.14 -14.41 23.05
C VAL A 124 -2.62 -14.63 21.63
N ILE A 125 -1.69 -15.57 21.45
CA ILE A 125 -1.24 -16.02 20.13
C ILE A 125 -2.20 -17.10 19.67
N LEU A 126 -2.91 -16.84 18.58
CA LEU A 126 -3.75 -17.81 17.90
C LEU A 126 -2.93 -18.43 16.76
N GLU A 127 -2.63 -19.72 16.88
CA GLU A 127 -1.98 -20.54 15.86
C GLU A 127 -3.03 -21.30 15.05
N ILE A 128 -3.22 -20.90 13.80
CA ILE A 128 -4.04 -21.61 12.83
C ILE A 128 -3.15 -22.65 12.14
N ILE A 129 -3.39 -23.92 12.44
CA ILE A 129 -2.66 -25.06 11.90
C ILE A 129 -3.49 -25.64 10.76
N ARG A 130 -2.93 -25.66 9.55
CA ARG A 130 -3.56 -26.23 8.36
C ARG A 130 -2.74 -27.41 7.87
N PRO A 131 -3.14 -28.65 8.19
CA PRO A 131 -2.43 -29.84 7.72
C PRO A 131 -2.43 -29.92 6.20
N LYS A 132 -1.30 -30.36 5.64
CA LYS A 132 -1.10 -30.64 4.22
C LYS A 132 -1.20 -32.14 3.99
N TYR A 133 -2.13 -32.53 3.13
CA TYR A 133 -2.34 -33.91 2.73
C TYR A 133 -1.82 -34.13 1.32
N ALA A 134 -1.19 -35.29 1.07
CA ALA A 134 -0.82 -35.73 -0.27
C ALA A 134 -1.39 -37.13 -0.56
N PRO A 135 -1.80 -37.44 -1.80
CA PRO A 135 -2.19 -38.79 -2.17
C PRO A 135 -0.99 -39.75 -2.10
N GLU A 136 -1.22 -40.98 -1.67
CA GLU A 136 -0.19 -42.03 -1.72
C GLU A 136 0.34 -42.21 -3.15
N GLY A 137 1.64 -41.99 -3.35
CA GLY A 137 2.33 -42.21 -4.63
C GLY A 137 2.20 -41.09 -5.68
N LYS A 138 1.61 -39.93 -5.36
CA LYS A 138 1.58 -38.76 -6.26
C LYS A 138 2.34 -37.59 -5.65
N GLU A 139 3.57 -37.38 -6.11
CA GLU A 139 4.34 -36.17 -5.82
C GLU A 139 3.75 -34.98 -6.59
N GLY A 140 3.31 -33.93 -5.89
CA GLY A 140 2.99 -32.62 -6.50
C GLY A 140 1.58 -32.07 -6.30
N SER A 141 0.61 -32.86 -5.83
CA SER A 141 -0.73 -32.36 -5.47
C SER A 141 -0.91 -32.37 -3.95
N PHE A 142 -0.92 -31.19 -3.33
CA PHE A 142 -1.21 -31.02 -1.90
C PHE A 142 -2.61 -30.49 -1.70
N VAL A 143 -3.36 -31.10 -0.77
CA VAL A 143 -4.66 -30.61 -0.31
C VAL A 143 -4.45 -29.97 1.07
N ILE A 144 -4.88 -28.73 1.23
CA ILE A 144 -4.71 -27.93 2.43
C ILE A 144 -6.04 -27.22 2.71
N GLY A 145 -6.42 -27.08 3.98
CA GLY A 145 -7.56 -26.26 4.37
C GLY A 145 -7.41 -24.80 3.93
N GLU A 146 -8.51 -24.13 3.65
CA GLU A 146 -8.48 -22.71 3.29
C GLU A 146 -8.07 -21.86 4.50
N LEU A 147 -7.31 -20.80 4.25
CA LEU A 147 -7.00 -19.84 5.32
C LEU A 147 -8.23 -18.94 5.51
N PRO A 148 -8.75 -18.79 6.74
CA PRO A 148 -9.86 -17.88 6.97
C PRO A 148 -9.55 -16.46 6.48
N PRO A 149 -10.53 -15.76 5.88
CA PRO A 149 -10.34 -14.38 5.47
C PRO A 149 -10.04 -13.50 6.68
N ARG A 150 -9.18 -12.50 6.49
CA ARG A 150 -8.74 -11.59 7.56
C ARG A 150 -8.96 -10.15 7.15
N ALA A 151 -9.26 -9.31 8.13
CA ALA A 151 -9.46 -7.87 7.90
C ALA A 151 -8.25 -7.20 7.23
N LEU A 152 -7.03 -7.53 7.69
CA LEU A 152 -5.79 -7.02 7.11
C LEU A 152 -4.92 -8.16 6.58
N PRO A 153 -4.67 -8.23 5.25
CA PRO A 153 -3.86 -9.30 4.68
C PRO A 153 -2.43 -9.21 5.19
N LYS A 154 -1.85 -10.37 5.54
CA LYS A 154 -0.47 -10.51 6.06
C LYS A 154 -0.21 -9.79 7.39
N SER A 155 -1.21 -9.23 8.08
CA SER A 155 -1.01 -8.64 9.41
C SER A 155 -0.83 -9.73 10.49
N ILE A 156 -0.19 -9.37 11.61
CA ILE A 156 -0.19 -10.17 12.84
C ILE A 156 -1.40 -9.86 13.72
N ALA A 157 -2.12 -8.76 13.47
CA ALA A 157 -3.27 -8.36 14.26
C ALA A 157 -4.51 -9.16 13.85
N SER A 158 -5.21 -9.74 14.82
CA SER A 158 -6.55 -10.28 14.61
C SER A 158 -7.60 -9.17 14.60
N GLU A 159 -8.81 -9.53 14.18
CA GLU A 159 -10.01 -8.69 14.20
C GLU A 159 -10.25 -8.13 15.60
N SER A 160 -10.18 -8.97 16.63
CA SER A 160 -10.37 -8.55 18.05
C SER A 160 -9.36 -7.48 18.50
N LEU A 161 -8.11 -7.60 18.06
CA LEU A 161 -7.06 -6.64 18.40
C LEU A 161 -7.24 -5.33 17.64
N LEU A 162 -7.66 -5.41 16.37
CA LEU A 162 -7.99 -4.23 15.58
C LEU A 162 -9.19 -3.47 16.14
N THR A 163 -10.24 -4.19 16.57
CA THR A 163 -11.40 -3.57 17.21
C THR A 163 -11.00 -2.84 18.49
N TYR A 164 -10.18 -3.47 19.34
CA TYR A 164 -9.69 -2.84 20.58
C TYR A 164 -8.87 -1.56 20.32
N LEU A 165 -8.12 -1.49 19.22
CA LEU A 165 -7.32 -0.30 18.88
C LEU A 165 -8.14 0.87 18.32
N LEU A 166 -9.34 0.61 17.77
CA LEU A 166 -10.19 1.63 17.15
C LEU A 166 -11.15 2.31 18.12
N VAL A 167 -11.41 1.70 19.27
CA VAL A 167 -12.28 2.21 20.34
C VAL A 167 -11.48 3.12 21.26
#